data_AF-A0A067EI72-F1
#
_entry.id   AF-A0A067EI72-F1
#
_cell.length_a   1.000
_cell.length_b   1.000
_cell.length_c   1.000
_cell.angle_alpha   90.00
_cell.angle_beta   90.00
_cell.angle_gamma   90.00
#
_symmetry.space_group_name_H-M   'P 1'
#
loop_
_entity.id
_entity.type
_entity.pdbx_description
1 polymer ?
#
loop_
_entity_poly.entity_id
_entity_poly.type
_entity_poly.pdbx_seq_one_letter_code
_entity_poly.pdbx_strand_id
1 'polypeptide(L)'
;RMVDEEELQFHEEYMNEQDPSILHFLLASGDDVSSKQLRDDLMTMLIAGHETSAAVLTWTFYLLSKEPAVLSKLQDEVDSILGDRFPTIGDMKKLKYTARVINESLRLYPQPPVLIRRSLEDDVLGKYPIKRGEDIFISVWNLHRSPHIWDDADKFNPERWPLDGPNPNETNQDY
;
A
#
# COMPACT_ATOMS: atom_id res chain seq x y z
N ARG A 1 -0.55 29.96 -7.89
CA ARG A 1 0.20 31.15 -7.42
C ARG A 1 0.43 31.14 -5.91
N MET A 2 -0.61 31.09 -5.07
CA MET A 2 -0.44 30.94 -3.61
C MET A 2 0.10 29.55 -3.22
N VAL A 3 -0.40 28.49 -3.87
CA VAL A 3 0.08 27.11 -3.70
C VAL A 3 1.54 26.95 -4.17
N ASP A 4 1.92 27.61 -5.27
CA ASP A 4 3.31 27.56 -5.78
C ASP A 4 4.29 28.29 -4.85
N GLU A 5 3.84 29.39 -4.21
CA GLU A 5 4.62 30.13 -3.21
C GLU A 5 4.76 29.34 -1.89
N GLU A 6 3.70 28.64 -1.45
CA GLU A 6 3.74 27.73 -0.29
C GLU A 6 4.61 26.48 -0.54
N GLU A 7 4.56 25.88 -1.74
CA GLU A 7 5.43 24.75 -2.13
C GLU A 7 6.91 25.16 -2.14
N LEU A 8 7.23 26.35 -2.67
CA LEU A 8 8.60 26.88 -2.68
C LEU A 8 9.11 27.13 -1.25
N GLN A 9 8.28 27.68 -0.38
CA GLN A 9 8.64 27.98 1.00
C GLN A 9 8.83 26.69 1.83
N PHE A 10 8.00 25.67 1.63
CA PHE A 10 8.17 24.33 2.20
C PHE A 10 9.49 23.66 1.74
N HIS A 11 9.82 23.81 0.46
CA HIS A 11 11.01 23.20 -0.14
C HIS A 11 12.31 23.85 0.35
N GLU A 12 12.30 25.15 0.66
CA GLU A 12 13.47 25.84 1.23
C GLU A 12 13.65 25.59 2.74
N GLU A 13 12.55 25.40 3.49
CA GLU A 13 12.58 25.33 4.95
C GLU A 13 12.77 23.91 5.50
N TYR A 14 12.32 22.87 4.77
CA TYR A 14 12.28 21.48 5.29
C TYR A 14 12.92 20.42 4.41
N MET A 15 13.22 20.72 3.14
CA MET A 15 13.76 19.75 2.19
C MET A 15 15.23 20.02 1.89
N ASN A 16 16.08 19.03 2.13
CA ASN A 16 17.49 19.09 1.80
C ASN A 16 17.80 18.15 0.65
N GLU A 17 18.27 18.70 -0.48
CA GLU A 17 18.62 17.89 -1.66
C GLU A 17 19.78 16.91 -1.40
N GLN A 18 20.64 17.21 -0.42
CA GLN A 18 21.77 16.35 -0.04
C GLN A 18 21.36 15.25 0.94
N ASP A 19 20.33 15.48 1.76
CA ASP A 19 19.78 14.52 2.71
C ASP A 19 18.23 14.59 2.71
N PRO A 20 17.56 13.95 1.75
CA PRO A 20 16.11 13.95 1.63
C PRO A 20 15.44 12.93 2.58
N SER A 21 16.09 12.57 3.69
CA SER A 21 15.56 11.60 4.63
C SER A 21 14.43 12.17 5.48
N ILE A 22 13.52 11.30 5.90
CA ILE A 22 12.45 11.66 6.86
C ILE A 22 13.06 12.19 8.17
N LEU A 23 14.23 11.69 8.57
CA LEU A 23 14.94 12.19 9.75
C LEU A 23 15.32 13.67 9.59
N HIS A 24 15.86 14.05 8.43
CA HIS A 24 16.21 15.45 8.16
C HIS A 24 14.97 16.35 8.27
N PHE A 25 13.86 15.91 7.66
CA PHE A 25 12.58 16.61 7.74
C PHE A 25 12.10 16.80 9.19
N LEU A 26 12.14 15.74 10.01
CA LEU A 26 11.72 15.81 11.43
C LEU A 26 12.64 16.68 12.30
N LEU A 27 13.93 16.81 11.94
CA LEU A 27 14.83 17.73 12.64
C LEU A 27 14.60 19.18 12.22
N ALA A 28 14.26 19.40 10.95
CA ALA A 28 13.94 20.72 10.41
C ALA A 28 12.57 21.23 10.89
N SER A 29 11.59 20.34 11.14
CA SER A 29 10.25 20.70 11.63
C SER A 29 10.26 21.50 12.94
N GLY A 30 11.32 21.36 13.74
CA GLY A 30 11.47 22.07 15.01
C GLY A 30 10.54 21.57 16.11
N ASP A 31 9.96 20.38 15.95
CA ASP A 31 9.10 19.77 16.96
C ASP A 31 9.92 19.42 18.23
N ASP A 32 9.39 19.74 19.41
CA ASP A 32 9.97 19.40 20.71
C ASP A 32 9.79 17.89 21.01
N VAL A 33 10.44 17.04 20.22
CA VAL A 33 10.48 15.59 20.41
C VAL A 33 11.74 15.16 21.14
N SER A 34 11.56 14.35 22.18
CA SER A 34 12.70 13.75 22.88
C SER A 34 13.51 12.85 21.94
N SER A 35 14.83 12.75 22.14
CA SER A 35 15.67 11.84 21.33
C SER A 35 15.24 10.38 21.43
N LYS A 36 14.53 9.98 22.50
CA LYS A 36 13.95 8.65 22.61
C LYS A 36 12.78 8.48 21.63
N GLN A 37 11.83 9.41 21.66
CA GLN A 37 10.67 9.40 20.76
C GLN A 37 11.12 9.35 19.29
N LEU A 38 12.08 10.21 18.91
CA LEU A 38 12.60 10.23 17.55
C LEU A 38 13.19 8.87 17.11
N ARG A 39 13.93 8.17 18.00
CA ARG A 39 14.43 6.83 17.69
C ARG A 39 13.31 5.81 17.59
N ASP A 40 12.31 5.88 18.46
CA ASP A 40 11.16 4.96 18.45
C ASP A 40 10.34 5.15 17.16
N ASP A 41 10.16 6.38 16.68
CA ASP A 41 9.47 6.70 15.42
C ASP A 41 10.24 6.19 14.20
N LEU A 42 11.57 6.42 14.15
CA LEU A 42 12.42 5.89 13.08
C LEU A 42 12.40 4.36 13.03
N MET A 43 12.47 3.70 14.19
CA MET A 43 12.38 2.24 14.28
C MET A 43 11.02 1.72 13.83
N THR A 44 9.94 2.43 14.18
CA THR A 44 8.58 2.09 13.74
C THR A 44 8.46 2.15 12.22
N MET A 45 8.95 3.23 11.59
CA MET A 45 8.94 3.36 10.13
C MET A 45 9.79 2.30 9.43
N LEU A 46 10.97 2.00 9.97
CA LEU A 46 11.85 0.96 9.43
C LEU A 46 11.16 -0.41 9.42
N ILE A 47 10.55 -0.81 10.54
CA ILE A 47 9.86 -2.09 10.64
C ILE A 47 8.63 -2.11 9.71
N ALA A 48 7.83 -1.04 9.74
CA ALA A 48 6.60 -0.95 8.94
C ALA A 48 6.86 -0.96 7.43
N GLY A 49 7.96 -0.35 6.95
CA GLY A 49 8.28 -0.23 5.53
C GLY A 49 9.10 -1.38 4.94
N HIS A 50 9.84 -2.12 5.76
CA HIS A 50 10.79 -3.14 5.30
C HIS A 50 10.11 -4.48 5.00
N GLU A 51 9.51 -5.13 6.00
CA GLU A 51 9.00 -6.50 5.85
C GLU A 51 7.74 -6.56 4.98
N THR A 52 6.88 -5.54 5.06
CA THR A 52 5.64 -5.46 4.29
C THR A 52 5.90 -5.47 2.78
N SER A 53 6.77 -4.57 2.31
CA SER A 53 7.16 -4.48 0.89
C SER A 53 7.91 -5.73 0.42
N ALA A 54 8.79 -6.28 1.26
CA ALA A 54 9.50 -7.52 0.96
C ALA A 54 8.54 -8.70 0.75
N ALA A 55 7.51 -8.82 1.59
CA ALA A 55 6.48 -9.85 1.46
C ALA A 55 5.64 -9.64 0.18
N VAL A 56 5.25 -8.40 -0.13
CA VAL A 56 4.52 -8.07 -1.37
C VAL A 56 5.31 -8.50 -2.59
N LEU A 57 6.60 -8.16 -2.67
CA LEU A 57 7.46 -8.56 -3.79
C LEU A 57 7.58 -10.09 -3.85
N THR A 58 7.85 -10.74 -2.73
CA THR A 58 7.98 -12.21 -2.65
C THR A 58 6.75 -12.92 -3.21
N TRP A 59 5.55 -12.54 -2.76
CA TRP A 59 4.30 -13.16 -3.22
C TRP A 59 3.97 -12.78 -4.66
N THR A 60 4.31 -11.57 -5.10
CA THR A 60 4.12 -11.14 -6.50
C THR A 60 4.94 -12.01 -7.44
N PHE A 61 6.23 -12.22 -7.17
CA PHE A 61 7.08 -13.07 -7.99
C PHE A 61 6.66 -14.55 -7.91
N TYR A 62 6.20 -15.03 -6.75
CA TYR A 62 5.60 -16.36 -6.63
C TYR A 62 4.38 -16.50 -7.55
N LEU A 63 3.45 -15.54 -7.55
CA LEU A 63 2.25 -15.56 -8.38
C LEU A 63 2.57 -15.47 -9.87
N LEU A 64 3.49 -14.59 -10.26
CA LEU A 64 3.97 -14.49 -11.65
C LEU A 64 4.59 -15.79 -12.15
N SER A 65 5.30 -16.53 -11.29
CA SER A 65 5.85 -17.84 -11.66
C SER A 65 4.79 -18.91 -11.97
N LYS A 66 3.55 -18.70 -11.51
CA LYS A 66 2.41 -19.60 -11.74
C LYS A 66 1.56 -19.22 -12.94
N GLU A 67 1.62 -17.96 -13.39
CA GLU A 67 0.80 -17.43 -14.49
C GLU A 67 1.67 -16.82 -15.60
N PRO A 68 2.22 -17.64 -16.52
CA PRO A 68 3.10 -17.16 -17.60
C PRO A 68 2.45 -16.11 -18.51
N ALA A 69 1.14 -16.19 -18.72
CA ALA A 69 0.39 -15.21 -19.52
C ALA A 69 0.38 -13.83 -18.84
N VAL A 70 0.27 -13.79 -17.51
CA VAL A 70 0.35 -12.54 -16.75
C VAL A 70 1.76 -11.97 -16.81
N LEU A 71 2.78 -12.82 -16.67
CA LEU A 71 4.18 -12.41 -16.78
C LEU A 71 4.50 -11.81 -18.16
N SER A 72 4.04 -12.44 -19.25
CA SER A 72 4.25 -11.93 -20.61
C SER A 72 3.67 -10.52 -20.78
N LYS A 73 2.41 -10.30 -20.36
CA LYS A 73 1.78 -8.97 -20.44
C LYS A 73 2.50 -7.92 -19.59
N LEU A 74 3.03 -8.32 -18.42
CA LEU A 74 3.81 -7.44 -17.57
C LEU A 74 5.12 -7.03 -18.23
N GLN A 75 5.82 -7.99 -18.86
CA GLN A 75 7.04 -7.72 -19.62
C GLN A 75 6.77 -6.79 -20.80
N ASP A 76 5.70 -7.03 -21.57
CA ASP A 76 5.31 -6.17 -22.70
C ASP A 76 5.07 -4.71 -22.26
N GLU A 77 4.41 -4.48 -21.12
CA GLU A 77 4.21 -3.13 -20.56
C GLU A 77 5.54 -2.49 -20.16
N VAL A 78 6.37 -3.21 -19.42
CA VAL A 78 7.65 -2.71 -18.90
C VAL A 78 8.61 -2.39 -20.05
N ASP A 79 8.74 -3.28 -21.03
CA ASP A 79 9.60 -3.10 -22.19
C ASP A 79 9.14 -1.92 -23.05
N SER A 80 7.82 -1.74 -23.21
CA SER A 80 7.26 -0.63 -23.99
C SER A 80 7.41 0.74 -23.32
N ILE A 81 7.32 0.82 -21.98
CA ILE A 81 7.30 2.10 -21.25
C ILE A 81 8.68 2.50 -20.75
N LEU A 82 9.41 1.54 -20.19
CA LEU A 82 10.67 1.78 -19.50
C LEU A 82 11.87 1.34 -20.36
N GLY A 83 11.78 0.18 -21.00
CA GLY A 83 12.95 -0.49 -21.55
C GLY A 83 14.01 -0.65 -20.46
N ASP A 84 15.25 -0.21 -20.75
CA ASP A 84 16.37 -0.28 -19.80
C ASP A 84 16.48 0.92 -18.84
N ARG A 85 15.55 1.88 -18.89
CA ARG A 85 15.63 3.09 -18.05
C ARG A 85 15.10 2.84 -16.65
N PHE A 86 15.65 3.59 -15.68
CA PHE A 86 15.04 3.70 -14.36
C PHE A 86 13.66 4.39 -14.44
N PRO A 87 12.63 3.87 -13.72
CA PRO A 87 11.33 4.50 -13.65
C PRO A 87 11.38 5.91 -13.04
N THR A 88 10.54 6.80 -13.55
CA THR A 88 10.31 8.14 -12.97
C THR A 88 8.90 8.25 -12.37
N ILE A 89 8.63 9.29 -11.59
CA ILE A 89 7.28 9.54 -11.04
C ILE A 89 6.22 9.67 -12.15
N GLY A 90 6.59 10.20 -13.32
CA GLY A 90 5.70 10.33 -14.47
C GLY A 90 5.32 8.99 -15.11
N ASP A 91 6.13 7.95 -14.91
CA ASP A 91 5.87 6.61 -15.45
C ASP A 91 4.88 5.82 -14.60
N MET A 92 4.72 6.16 -13.32
CA MET A 92 3.79 5.48 -12.40
C MET A 92 2.35 5.47 -12.91
N LYS A 93 1.93 6.53 -13.62
CA LYS A 93 0.59 6.61 -14.23
C LYS A 93 0.43 5.74 -15.50
N LYS A 94 1.55 5.35 -16.12
CA LYS A 94 1.58 4.55 -17.35
C LYS A 94 1.69 3.06 -17.06
N LEU A 95 2.37 2.68 -15.97
CA LEU A 95 2.57 1.29 -15.51
C LEU A 95 1.28 0.70 -14.87
N LYS A 96 0.19 0.72 -15.63
CA LYS A 96 -1.15 0.37 -15.15
C LYS A 96 -1.26 -1.12 -14.85
N TYR A 97 -0.75 -1.97 -15.72
CA TYR A 97 -0.78 -3.42 -15.56
C TYR A 97 0.14 -3.86 -14.41
N THR A 98 1.31 -3.24 -14.27
CA THR A 98 2.21 -3.41 -13.11
C THR A 98 1.48 -3.07 -11.81
N ALA A 99 0.75 -1.95 -11.75
CA ALA A 99 -0.06 -1.59 -10.60
C ALA A 99 -1.17 -2.63 -10.33
N ARG A 100 -1.84 -3.14 -11.37
CA ARG A 100 -2.85 -4.21 -11.24
C ARG A 100 -2.26 -5.53 -10.71
N VAL A 101 -1.06 -5.89 -11.14
CA VAL A 101 -0.31 -7.06 -10.65
C VAL A 101 -0.03 -6.94 -9.15
N ILE A 102 0.44 -5.77 -8.70
CA ILE A 102 0.70 -5.51 -7.28
C ILE A 102 -0.59 -5.53 -6.46
N ASN A 103 -1.66 -4.89 -6.97
CA ASN A 103 -2.97 -4.86 -6.30
C ASN A 103 -3.54 -6.28 -6.13
N GLU A 104 -3.47 -7.12 -7.16
CA GLU A 104 -3.97 -8.49 -7.09
C GLU A 104 -3.10 -9.37 -6.17
N SER A 105 -1.80 -9.13 -6.14
CA SER A 105 -0.88 -9.78 -5.20
C SER A 105 -1.23 -9.44 -3.74
N LEU A 106 -1.47 -8.15 -3.43
CA LEU A 106 -1.92 -7.69 -2.12
C LEU A 106 -3.32 -8.23 -1.76
N ARG A 107 -4.21 -8.42 -2.74
CA ARG A 107 -5.50 -9.08 -2.51
C ARG A 107 -5.29 -10.53 -2.07
N LEU A 108 -4.52 -11.30 -2.82
CA LEU A 108 -4.30 -12.72 -2.51
C LEU A 108 -3.43 -12.93 -1.26
N TYR A 109 -2.48 -12.03 -0.99
CA TYR A 109 -1.53 -12.11 0.12
C TYR A 109 -1.39 -10.75 0.83
N PRO A 110 -2.40 -10.35 1.63
CA PRO A 110 -2.41 -9.07 2.34
C PRO A 110 -1.36 -9.01 3.46
N GLN A 111 -0.77 -7.82 3.66
CA GLN A 111 0.24 -7.55 4.68
C GLN A 111 -0.23 -6.39 5.58
N PRO A 112 -0.67 -6.65 6.83
CA PRO A 112 -0.82 -7.95 7.49
C PRO A 112 -2.11 -8.69 7.05
N PRO A 113 -2.17 -10.02 7.22
CA PRO A 113 -3.37 -10.81 6.91
C PRO A 113 -4.52 -10.63 7.92
N VAL A 114 -4.22 -10.11 9.11
CA VAL A 114 -5.19 -9.86 10.17
C VAL A 114 -4.93 -8.50 10.81
N LEU A 115 -5.98 -7.70 10.99
CA LEU A 115 -5.94 -6.47 11.76
C LEU A 115 -6.53 -6.70 13.14
N ILE A 116 -5.85 -6.21 14.18
CA ILE A 116 -6.28 -6.37 15.57
C ILE A 116 -6.88 -5.05 16.07
N ARG A 117 -8.04 -5.13 16.71
CA ARG A 117 -8.72 -4.03 17.39
C ARG A 117 -9.21 -4.49 18.75
N ARG A 118 -9.48 -3.54 19.65
CA ARG A 118 -10.15 -3.78 20.93
C ARG A 118 -11.29 -2.78 21.08
N SER A 119 -12.47 -3.25 21.48
CA SER A 119 -13.58 -2.35 21.77
C SER A 119 -13.25 -1.48 22.99
N LEU A 120 -13.32 -0.16 22.82
CA LEU A 120 -13.10 0.78 23.93
C LEU A 120 -14.40 1.07 24.69
N GLU A 121 -15.54 0.77 24.09
CA GLU A 121 -16.89 0.96 24.60
C GLU A 121 -17.78 -0.21 24.14
N ASP A 122 -19.00 -0.30 24.69
CA ASP A 122 -20.02 -1.24 24.21
C ASP A 122 -20.46 -0.82 22.79
N ASP A 123 -20.64 -1.79 21.90
CA ASP A 123 -21.00 -1.53 20.49
C ASP A 123 -21.82 -2.71 19.90
N VAL A 124 -22.19 -2.65 18.63
CA VAL A 124 -22.94 -3.69 17.92
C VAL A 124 -22.26 -4.06 16.60
N LEU A 125 -21.75 -5.28 16.51
CA LEU A 125 -21.20 -5.85 15.27
C LEU A 125 -22.31 -6.56 14.48
N GLY A 126 -22.89 -5.86 13.50
CA GLY A 126 -24.02 -6.35 12.72
C GLY A 126 -25.26 -6.52 13.58
N LYS A 127 -25.55 -7.76 13.99
CA LYS A 127 -26.68 -8.08 14.90
C LYS A 127 -26.23 -8.48 16.31
N TYR A 128 -24.92 -8.45 16.59
CA TYR A 128 -24.35 -8.95 17.82
C TYR A 128 -23.88 -7.80 18.71
N PRO A 129 -24.50 -7.57 19.88
CA PRO A 129 -23.98 -6.61 20.83
C PRO A 129 -22.67 -7.13 21.43
N ILE A 130 -21.68 -6.24 21.53
CA ILE A 130 -20.38 -6.50 22.15
C ILE A 130 -20.18 -5.56 23.34
N LYS A 131 -19.35 -5.99 24.29
CA LYS A 131 -18.97 -5.17 25.44
C LYS A 131 -17.63 -4.50 25.23
N ARG A 132 -17.36 -3.46 26.02
CA ARG A 132 -16.01 -2.91 26.14
C ARG A 132 -15.00 -4.01 26.51
N GLY A 133 -13.83 -3.98 25.86
CA GLY A 133 -12.69 -4.85 26.16
C GLY A 133 -12.60 -6.11 25.31
N GLU A 134 -13.50 -6.30 24.34
CA GLU A 134 -13.47 -7.43 23.41
C GLU A 134 -12.35 -7.26 22.38
N ASP A 135 -11.54 -8.32 22.19
CA ASP A 135 -10.49 -8.36 21.16
C ASP A 135 -11.05 -8.83 19.83
N ILE A 136 -10.92 -8.00 18.80
CA ILE A 136 -11.51 -8.18 17.47
C ILE A 136 -10.39 -8.42 16.46
N PHE A 137 -10.47 -9.54 15.75
CA PHE A 137 -9.54 -9.93 14.70
C PHE A 137 -10.25 -9.84 13.34
N ILE A 138 -9.89 -8.84 12.55
CA ILE A 138 -10.43 -8.65 11.20
C ILE A 138 -9.52 -9.42 10.24
N SER A 139 -10.00 -10.56 9.74
CA SER A 139 -9.27 -11.37 8.76
C SER A 139 -9.35 -10.74 7.37
N VAL A 140 -8.33 -9.94 7.02
CA VAL A 140 -8.16 -9.37 5.68
C VAL A 140 -8.01 -10.49 4.65
N TRP A 141 -7.34 -11.59 5.03
CA TRP A 141 -7.25 -12.80 4.22
C TRP A 141 -8.64 -13.34 3.81
N ASN A 142 -9.57 -13.45 4.76
CA ASN A 142 -10.92 -13.95 4.48
C ASN A 142 -11.73 -12.96 3.64
N LEU A 143 -11.61 -11.66 3.94
CA LEU A 143 -12.30 -10.61 3.17
C LEU A 143 -11.85 -10.61 1.71
N HIS A 144 -10.54 -10.66 1.48
CA HIS A 144 -9.96 -10.62 0.16
C HIS A 144 -10.16 -11.90 -0.66
N ARG A 145 -10.51 -13.03 -0.01
CA ARG A 145 -10.77 -14.33 -0.67
C ARG A 145 -12.21 -14.82 -0.53
N SER A 146 -13.11 -13.96 -0.06
CA SER A 146 -14.51 -14.33 0.12
C SER A 146 -15.16 -14.62 -1.23
N PRO A 147 -15.69 -15.83 -1.49
CA PRO A 147 -16.39 -16.15 -2.73
C PRO A 147 -17.74 -15.42 -2.85
N HIS A 148 -18.18 -14.73 -1.79
CA HIS A 148 -19.37 -13.88 -1.81
C HIS A 148 -19.10 -12.47 -2.36
N ILE A 149 -17.82 -12.07 -2.39
CA ILE A 149 -17.38 -10.72 -2.78
C ILE A 149 -16.59 -10.81 -4.09
N TRP A 150 -15.78 -11.85 -4.26
CA TRP A 150 -14.86 -11.99 -5.38
C TRP A 150 -15.23 -13.18 -6.27
N ASP A 151 -15.47 -12.89 -7.54
CA ASP A 151 -15.49 -13.91 -8.59
C ASP A 151 -14.09 -14.52 -8.75
N ASP A 152 -14.03 -15.85 -8.83
CA ASP A 152 -12.80 -16.65 -8.87
C ASP A 152 -11.78 -16.15 -7.82
N ALA A 153 -12.21 -16.10 -6.55
CA ALA A 153 -11.49 -15.46 -5.46
C ALA A 153 -10.03 -15.94 -5.28
N ASP A 154 -9.75 -17.21 -5.57
CA ASP A 154 -8.39 -17.77 -5.43
C ASP A 154 -7.52 -17.61 -6.69
N LYS A 155 -8.09 -17.13 -7.81
CA LYS A 155 -7.38 -16.95 -9.07
C LYS A 155 -6.58 -15.64 -9.06
N PHE A 156 -5.34 -15.72 -9.52
CA PHE A 156 -4.51 -14.54 -9.79
C PHE A 156 -4.92 -13.89 -11.11
N ASN A 157 -5.75 -12.86 -11.02
CA ASN A 157 -6.25 -12.12 -12.19
C ASN A 157 -6.08 -10.60 -11.99
N PRO A 158 -4.96 -10.01 -12.45
CA PRO A 158 -4.76 -8.56 -12.40
C PRO A 158 -5.87 -7.76 -13.11
N GLU A 159 -6.51 -8.34 -14.11
CA GLU A 159 -7.56 -7.69 -14.91
C GLU A 159 -8.95 -7.79 -14.27
N ARG A 160 -9.06 -8.26 -13.02
CA ARG A 160 -10.34 -8.21 -12.30
C ARG A 160 -10.84 -6.78 -12.11
N TRP A 161 -9.92 -5.82 -12.05
CA TRP A 161 -10.24 -4.40 -12.13
C TRP A 161 -9.89 -3.87 -13.52
N PRO A 162 -10.77 -3.07 -14.15
CA PRO A 162 -10.48 -2.47 -15.44
C PRO A 162 -9.15 -1.71 -15.45
N LEU A 163 -8.33 -1.95 -16.47
CA LEU A 163 -6.99 -1.37 -16.65
C LEU A 163 -7.02 0.17 -16.70
N ASP A 164 -7.97 0.73 -17.46
CA ASP A 164 -8.17 2.18 -17.57
C ASP A 164 -9.15 2.74 -16.52
N GLY A 165 -9.64 1.88 -15.63
CA GLY A 165 -10.44 2.28 -14.48
C GLY A 165 -9.58 2.90 -13.38
N PRO A 166 -10.21 3.56 -12.40
CA PRO A 166 -9.49 4.04 -11.23
C PRO A 166 -8.84 2.87 -10.48
N ASN A 167 -7.73 3.14 -9.78
CA ASN A 167 -7.15 2.13 -8.89
C ASN A 167 -8.16 1.79 -7.79
N PRO A 168 -8.32 0.51 -7.44
CA PRO A 168 -9.27 0.10 -6.42
C PRO A 168 -8.96 0.79 -5.09
N ASN A 169 -9.96 1.46 -4.51
CA ASN A 169 -9.88 2.10 -3.21
C ASN A 169 -11.25 2.03 -2.50
N GLU A 170 -11.30 2.52 -1.27
CA GLU A 170 -12.49 2.52 -0.39
C GLU A 170 -13.67 3.37 -0.91
N THR A 171 -13.46 4.18 -1.94
CA THR A 171 -14.49 5.08 -2.51
C THR A 171 -15.01 4.66 -3.87
N ASN A 172 -14.33 3.75 -4.57
CA ASN A 172 -14.67 3.35 -5.95
C ASN A 172 -14.89 1.85 -6.12
N GLN A 173 -14.80 1.08 -5.04
CA GLN A 173 -15.18 -0.31 -5.01
C GLN A 173 -16.44 -0.44 -4.16
N ASP A 174 -17.54 -0.87 -4.79
CA ASP A 174 -18.79 -1.21 -4.10
C ASP A 174 -18.65 -2.63 -3.53
N TYR A 175 -18.01 -2.78 -2.37
CA TYR A 175 -18.02 -4.03 -1.59
C TYR A 175 -18.56 -3.81 -0.18
#